data_AF-A0A3D9SRX9-F1
#
_entry.id   AF-A0A3D9SRX9-F1
#
_cell.length_a   1.000
_cell.length_b   1.000
_cell.length_c   1.000
_cell.angle_alpha   90.00
_cell.angle_beta   90.00
_cell.angle_gamma   90.00
#
_symmetry.space_group_name_H-M   'P 1'
#
loop_
_entity.id
_entity.type
_entity.pdbx_description
1 polymer ?
#
loop_
_entity_poly.entity_id
_entity_poly.type
_entity_poly.pdbx_seq_one_letter_code
_entity_poly.pdbx_strand_id
1 'polypeptide(L)'
;MTEQEGADRVVIEFIDAADVPDEHRKDNKIFAPGTQAITMRNAAEPDGPTLYFTEAEWDAFVAGVKDGEFDDLLDDLPPED
;
A
#
# COMPACT_ATOMS: atom_id res chain seq x y z
N MET A 1 27.01 -10.81 -8.42
CA MET A 1 25.58 -11.02 -8.73
C MET A 1 24.96 -11.53 -7.45
N THR A 2 24.61 -10.63 -6.56
CA THR A 2 24.03 -10.97 -5.26
C THR A 2 22.60 -10.49 -5.29
N GLU A 3 21.70 -11.47 -5.25
CA GLU A 3 20.27 -11.46 -5.00
C GLU A 3 19.73 -10.11 -4.45
N GLN A 4 19.28 -9.23 -5.35
CA GLN A 4 18.43 -8.07 -5.02
C GLN A 4 16.93 -8.40 -5.22
N GLU A 5 16.56 -9.67 -5.40
CA GLU A 5 15.21 -10.08 -5.82
C GLU A 5 14.14 -10.01 -4.69
N GLY A 6 14.52 -9.54 -3.49
CA GLY A 6 13.63 -9.35 -2.35
C GLY A 6 13.34 -7.90 -1.95
N ALA A 7 14.09 -6.93 -2.48
CA ALA A 7 14.01 -5.53 -2.05
C ALA A 7 12.78 -4.77 -2.59
N ASP A 8 12.24 -5.21 -3.73
CA ASP A 8 11.18 -4.50 -4.47
C ASP A 8 9.79 -5.12 -4.33
N ARG A 9 9.59 -6.00 -3.34
CA ARG A 9 8.31 -6.70 -3.18
C ARG A 9 7.43 -5.96 -2.17
N VAL A 10 6.13 -5.91 -2.46
CA VAL A 10 5.11 -5.46 -1.51
C VAL A 10 4.30 -6.65 -1.00
N VAL A 11 3.94 -6.60 0.28
CA VAL A 11 2.99 -7.52 0.90
C VAL A 11 1.65 -6.80 1.01
N ILE A 12 0.59 -7.42 0.48
CA ILE A 12 -0.79 -6.94 0.58
C ILE A 12 -1.60 -7.95 1.38
N GLU A 13 -2.28 -7.49 2.43
CA GLU A 13 -3.14 -8.34 3.27
C GLU A 13 -4.53 -7.72 3.41
N PHE A 14 -5.54 -8.58 3.60
CA PHE A 14 -6.91 -8.17 3.87
C PHE A 14 -7.23 -8.52 5.33
N ILE A 15 -7.51 -7.50 6.12
CA ILE A 15 -7.78 -7.63 7.56
C ILE A 15 -9.21 -7.17 7.87
N ASP A 16 -9.71 -7.48 9.07
CA ASP A 16 -10.97 -6.89 9.53
C ASP A 16 -10.77 -5.38 9.76
N ALA A 17 -11.75 -4.57 9.36
CA ALA A 17 -11.76 -3.13 9.61
C ALA A 17 -11.60 -2.77 11.10
N ALA A 18 -12.03 -3.66 12.01
CA ALA A 18 -11.85 -3.52 13.45
C ALA A 18 -10.38 -3.63 13.89
N ASP A 19 -9.54 -4.36 13.16
CA ASP A 19 -8.12 -4.59 13.47
C ASP A 19 -7.21 -3.42 13.04
N VAL A 20 -7.74 -2.44 12.30
CA VAL A 20 -6.99 -1.24 11.92
C VAL A 20 -6.61 -0.43 13.17
N PRO A 21 -5.34 0.00 13.35
CA PRO A 21 -4.95 0.82 14.50
C PRO A 21 -5.66 2.18 14.51
N ASP A 22 -6.04 2.67 15.70
CA ASP A 22 -6.74 3.96 15.85
C ASP A 22 -5.95 5.15 15.29
N GLU A 23 -4.62 5.04 15.28
CA GLU A 23 -3.74 6.01 14.64
C GLU A 23 -4.07 6.22 13.14
N HIS A 24 -4.48 5.16 12.45
CA HIS A 24 -4.76 5.15 11.02
C HIS A 24 -6.24 5.42 10.70
N ARG A 25 -7.08 5.59 11.73
CA ARG A 25 -8.48 6.05 11.60
C ARG A 25 -8.59 7.58 11.56
N LYS A 26 -7.50 8.27 11.19
CA LYS A 26 -7.46 9.71 10.99
C LYS A 26 -7.84 10.04 9.54
N ASP A 27 -7.99 11.33 9.21
CA ASP A 27 -8.21 11.79 7.82
C ASP A 27 -9.55 11.38 7.19
N ASN A 28 -10.63 11.33 7.97
CA ASN A 28 -12.00 11.02 7.50
C ASN A 28 -12.15 9.62 6.88
N LYS A 29 -11.16 8.72 7.07
CA LYS A 29 -11.27 7.31 6.70
C LYS A 29 -12.24 6.60 7.64
N ILE A 30 -13.31 6.06 7.07
CA ILE A 30 -14.30 5.29 7.83
C ILE A 30 -14.12 3.81 7.51
N PHE A 31 -13.54 3.08 8.47
CA PHE A 31 -13.45 1.62 8.46
C PHE A 31 -14.71 1.07 9.15
N ALA A 32 -15.75 0.77 8.37
CA ALA A 32 -17.03 0.36 8.92
C ALA A 32 -16.93 -1.04 9.57
N PRO A 33 -17.55 -1.27 10.74
CA PRO A 33 -17.56 -2.60 11.36
C PRO A 33 -18.14 -3.67 10.42
N GLY A 34 -17.45 -4.81 10.31
CA GLY A 34 -17.86 -5.91 9.44
C GLY A 34 -17.45 -5.74 7.97
N THR A 35 -16.67 -4.72 7.63
CA THR A 35 -16.00 -4.60 6.32
C THR A 35 -14.52 -5.01 6.43
N GLN A 36 -13.84 -5.07 5.29
CA GLN A 36 -12.41 -5.35 5.25
C GLN A 36 -11.61 -4.04 5.13
N ALA A 37 -10.36 -4.09 5.57
CA ALA A 37 -9.34 -3.11 5.24
C ALA A 37 -8.21 -3.81 4.48
N ILE A 38 -7.53 -3.06 3.62
CA ILE A 38 -6.39 -3.54 2.85
C ILE A 38 -5.13 -2.90 3.42
N THR A 39 -4.14 -3.73 3.73
CA THR A 39 -2.82 -3.25 4.17
C THR A 39 -1.81 -3.42 3.05
N MET A 40 -0.83 -2.51 2.98
CA MET A 40 0.31 -2.63 2.08
C MET A 40 1.59 -2.24 2.80
N ARG A 41 2.63 -3.08 2.70
CA ARG A 41 3.96 -2.79 3.28
C ARG A 41 5.08 -3.35 2.42
N ASN A 42 6.29 -2.81 2.61
CA ASN A 42 7.50 -3.37 2.00
C ASN A 42 7.77 -4.78 2.56
N ALA A 43 7.98 -5.76 1.67
CA ALA A 43 8.32 -7.12 2.06
C ALA A 43 9.72 -7.22 2.69
N ALA A 44 10.65 -6.36 2.27
CA ALA A 44 12.01 -6.30 2.79
C ALA A 44 12.09 -5.66 4.19
N GLU A 45 11.05 -4.94 4.61
CA GLU A 45 10.95 -4.26 5.90
C GLU A 45 9.69 -4.71 6.66
N PRO A 46 9.69 -5.91 7.28
CA PRO A 46 8.52 -6.45 7.98
C PRO A 46 7.99 -5.56 9.11
N ASP A 47 8.89 -4.89 9.81
CA ASP A 47 8.59 -3.95 10.89
C ASP A 47 8.50 -2.49 10.40
N GLY A 48 8.55 -2.30 9.08
CA GLY A 48 8.44 -1.00 8.43
C GLY A 48 7.01 -0.43 8.44
N PRO A 49 6.82 0.77 7.87
CA PRO A 49 5.51 1.39 7.81
C PRO A 49 4.52 0.53 7.01
N THR A 50 3.27 0.49 7.49
CA THR A 50 2.15 -0.18 6.82
C THR A 50 1.11 0.87 6.43
N LEU A 51 0.73 0.89 5.16
CA LEU A 51 -0.38 1.71 4.66
C LEU A 51 -1.69 0.96 4.87
N TYR A 52 -2.74 1.68 5.25
CA TYR A 52 -4.08 1.14 5.46
C TYR A 52 -5.08 1.84 4.53
N PHE A 53 -5.81 1.04 3.76
CA PHE A 53 -6.81 1.50 2.81
C PHE A 53 -8.19 0.99 3.21
N THR A 54 -9.18 1.87 3.14
CA THR A 54 -10.57 1.42 3.01
C THR A 54 -10.78 0.74 1.65
N GLU A 55 -11.82 -0.07 1.50
CA GLU A 55 -12.14 -0.69 0.21
C GLU A 55 -12.29 0.37 -0.92
N ALA A 56 -12.98 1.48 -0.63
CA ALA A 56 -13.17 2.56 -1.60
C ALA A 56 -11.87 3.25 -2.00
N GLU A 57 -10.94 3.46 -1.06
CA GLU A 57 -9.63 4.03 -1.36
C GLU A 57 -8.76 3.05 -2.15
N TRP A 58 -8.84 1.75 -1.83
CA TRP A 58 -8.13 0.73 -2.58
C TRP A 58 -8.62 0.66 -4.04
N ASP A 59 -9.93 0.70 -4.25
CA ASP A 59 -10.51 0.74 -5.61
C ASP A 59 -10.04 1.98 -6.38
N ALA A 60 -10.02 3.15 -5.73
CA ALA A 60 -9.52 4.38 -6.33
C ALA A 60 -8.02 4.29 -6.66
N PHE A 61 -7.21 3.75 -5.74
CA PHE A 61 -5.78 3.53 -5.95
C PHE A 61 -5.52 2.61 -7.15
N VAL A 62 -6.20 1.45 -7.20
CA VAL A 62 -6.07 0.49 -8.32
C VAL A 62 -6.56 1.09 -9.63
N ALA A 63 -7.60 1.92 -9.61
CA ALA A 63 -8.08 2.63 -10.79
C ALA A 63 -7.01 3.59 -11.33
N GLY A 64 -6.38 4.40 -10.47
CA GLY A 64 -5.30 5.31 -10.87
C GLY A 64 -4.07 4.58 -11.41
N VAL A 65 -3.67 3.47 -10.78
CA VAL A 65 -2.62 2.60 -11.30
C VAL A 65 -2.95 2.08 -12.71
N LYS A 66 -4.21 1.70 -12.96
CA LYS A 66 -4.63 1.24 -14.30
C LYS A 66 -4.72 2.36 -15.33
N ASP A 67 -4.95 3.60 -14.90
CA ASP A 67 -4.99 4.78 -15.76
C ASP A 67 -3.59 5.31 -16.10
N GLY A 68 -2.54 4.78 -15.45
CA GLY A 68 -1.15 5.18 -15.67
C GLY A 68 -0.74 6.44 -14.91
N GLU A 69 -1.48 6.82 -13.84
CA GLU A 69 -1.19 8.02 -13.03
C GLU A 69 0.18 7.99 -12.33
N PHE A 70 0.90 6.87 -12.38
CA PHE A 70 2.18 6.68 -11.72
C PHE A 70 3.31 6.32 -12.70
N ASP A 71 3.05 6.28 -14.00
CA ASP A 71 4.02 5.83 -15.00
C ASP A 71 5.22 6.80 -15.10
N ASP A 72 4.99 8.09 -14.85
CA ASP A 72 6.01 9.14 -14.83
C ASP A 72 6.90 9.12 -13.58
N LEU A 73 6.55 8.35 -12.55
CA LEU A 73 7.42 8.18 -11.37
C LEU A 73 8.74 7.47 -11.71
N LEU A 74 8.79 6.73 -12.81
CA LEU A 74 10.01 6.08 -13.29
C LEU A 74 10.95 7.06 -13.99
N ASP A 75 10.44 8.18 -14.51
CA ASP A 75 11.24 9.17 -15.24
C ASP A 75 12.09 10.06 -14.31
N ASP A 76 11.75 10.14 -13.03
CA ASP A 76 12.52 10.89 -12.01
C ASP A 76 13.54 10.00 -11.25
N LEU A 77 13.62 8.70 -11.58
CA LEU A 77 14.65 7.85 -10.99
C LEU A 77 16.02 8.27 -11.52
N PRO A 78 17.03 8.46 -10.64
CA PRO A 78 18.38 8.67 -11.11
C PRO A 78 18.80 7.48 -11.99
N PRO A 79 19.63 7.71 -13.03
CA PRO A 79 20.13 6.61 -13.84
C PRO A 79 20.81 5.59 -12.92
N GLU A 80 20.50 4.30 -13.11
CA GLU A 80 21.20 3.23 -12.41
C GLU A 80 22.68 3.25 -12.86
N ASP A 81 23.60 3.55 -11.94
CA ASP A 81 25.06 3.44 -12.15
C ASP A 81 25.53 1.98 -12.30
#